data_AF-K6APN8-F1
#
_entry.id   AF-K6APN8-F1
#
_cell.length_a   1.000
_cell.length_b   1.000
_cell.length_c   1.000
_cell.angle_alpha   90.00
_cell.angle_beta   90.00
_cell.angle_gamma   90.00
#
_symmetry.space_group_name_H-M   'P 1'
#
loop_
_entity.id
_entity.type
_entity.pdbx_description
1 polymer ?
#
loop_
_entity_poly.entity_id
_entity_poly.type
_entity_poly.pdbx_seq_one_letter_code
_entity_poly.pdbx_strand_id
1 'polypeptide(L)'
;MRKKNFTSMGMACLLGCCLMLGSCSSEVDNLDIPKGKGFVKIDLAPEVGFQTKAVDESEYKDVNNYTVQVFKSGQEENLIINDLYKNLEEKYSLNVGNYVLKAFTGEDKPVSSDVLYFSGEAAFEVKEGKEVTAPVICKPSSARINVVFDPKMDEYFSDYSLKIETEAQKPSSFVWAKATVGPMYFKVGNQEKVQVTVSLTKKENVKAEGTVKTYTLSPADALKLTLKPVVNNGNLGISITIEETTVDHPVDIVIPGDWV
;
A
#
# COMPACT_ATOMS: atom_id res chain seq x y z
N MET A 1 -58.77 -43.78 -22.72
CA MET A 1 -59.58 -45.01 -22.58
C MET A 1 -58.65 -46.22 -22.52
N ARG A 2 -58.92 -47.11 -21.56
CA ARG A 2 -58.63 -48.56 -21.54
C ARG A 2 -57.19 -49.08 -21.80
N LYS A 3 -56.63 -49.55 -20.68
CA LYS A 3 -56.07 -50.89 -20.42
C LYS A 3 -54.94 -51.39 -21.33
N LYS A 4 -53.84 -51.79 -20.68
CA LYS A 4 -53.40 -53.20 -20.67
C LYS A 4 -52.48 -53.46 -19.47
N ASN A 5 -52.99 -54.24 -18.52
CA ASN A 5 -52.17 -55.01 -17.59
C ASN A 5 -51.81 -56.32 -18.29
N PHE A 6 -50.57 -56.77 -18.19
CA PHE A 6 -50.25 -58.20 -18.19
C PHE A 6 -49.01 -58.45 -17.32
N THR A 7 -49.29 -59.06 -16.17
CA THR A 7 -48.46 -59.91 -15.30
C THR A 7 -47.65 -60.93 -16.12
N SER A 8 -46.45 -61.40 -15.76
CA SER A 8 -46.15 -62.23 -14.58
C SER A 8 -44.72 -62.78 -14.70
N MET A 9 -44.10 -63.12 -13.55
CA MET A 9 -43.03 -64.13 -13.36
C MET A 9 -41.66 -63.84 -14.00
N GLY A 10 -40.55 -63.73 -13.26
CA GLY A 10 -40.27 -63.94 -11.84
C GLY A 10 -38.75 -64.02 -11.63
N MET A 11 -38.38 -64.31 -10.39
CA MET A 11 -37.11 -64.91 -9.95
C MET A 11 -36.02 -63.99 -9.33
N ALA A 12 -35.78 -64.30 -8.05
CA ALA A 12 -34.53 -64.23 -7.29
C ALA A 12 -34.07 -62.90 -6.68
N CYS A 13 -34.48 -62.74 -5.41
CA CYS A 13 -33.67 -62.38 -4.24
C CYS A 13 -32.20 -61.99 -4.45
N LEU A 14 -31.83 -60.81 -3.95
CA LEU A 14 -30.66 -60.67 -3.08
C LEU A 14 -30.91 -59.54 -2.08
N LEU A 15 -30.99 -59.94 -0.81
CA LEU A 15 -30.94 -59.08 0.37
C LEU A 15 -29.66 -58.24 0.38
N GLY A 16 -29.74 -57.01 0.88
CA GLY A 16 -28.56 -56.24 1.24
C GLY A 16 -28.89 -54.84 1.76
N CYS A 17 -29.12 -54.75 3.08
CA CYS A 17 -28.86 -53.62 3.98
C CYS A 17 -28.58 -52.23 3.37
N CYS A 18 -29.42 -51.23 3.66
CA CYS A 18 -29.26 -50.33 4.81
C CYS A 18 -28.06 -49.36 4.71
N LEU A 19 -28.40 -48.08 4.92
CA LEU A 19 -27.62 -47.02 5.56
C LEU A 19 -26.91 -45.97 4.67
N MET A 20 -27.49 -44.77 4.82
CA MET A 20 -26.84 -43.48 5.07
C MET A 20 -26.22 -42.72 3.90
N LEU A 21 -26.75 -41.50 3.78
CA LEU A 21 -26.16 -40.34 3.13
C LEU A 21 -24.73 -40.12 3.65
N GLY A 22 -23.75 -40.51 2.85
CA GLY A 22 -22.36 -40.07 3.01
C GLY A 22 -22.22 -38.66 2.47
N SER A 23 -22.63 -37.66 3.27
CA SER A 23 -22.06 -36.33 3.15
C SER A 23 -20.56 -36.46 3.41
N CYS A 24 -19.73 -36.12 2.44
CA CYS A 24 -18.29 -35.90 2.65
C CYS A 24 -18.14 -34.72 3.63
N SER A 25 -18.24 -35.01 4.92
CA SER A 25 -17.61 -34.19 5.94
C SER A 25 -16.11 -34.36 5.72
N SER A 26 -15.48 -33.37 5.10
CA SER A 26 -14.03 -33.20 5.25
C SER A 26 -13.75 -33.24 6.75
N GLU A 27 -12.81 -34.10 7.13
CA GLU A 27 -12.38 -34.33 8.50
C GLU A 27 -12.18 -32.99 9.20
N VAL A 28 -13.02 -32.75 10.21
CA VAL A 28 -12.89 -31.60 11.09
C VAL A 28 -11.74 -31.98 12.01
N ASP A 29 -10.56 -31.38 11.82
CA ASP A 29 -9.56 -31.34 12.88
C ASP A 29 -10.28 -30.84 14.12
N ASN A 30 -10.48 -31.71 15.10
CA ASN A 30 -11.07 -31.38 16.39
C ASN A 30 -10.05 -30.53 17.16
N LEU A 31 -9.90 -29.28 16.75
CA LEU A 31 -9.33 -28.24 17.58
C LEU A 31 -10.31 -28.04 18.74
N ASP A 32 -9.81 -28.14 19.97
CA ASP A 32 -10.60 -27.99 21.20
C ASP A 32 -10.99 -26.50 21.39
N ILE A 33 -11.86 -26.02 20.50
CA ILE A 33 -12.28 -24.62 20.40
C ILE A 33 -13.52 -24.43 21.28
N PRO A 34 -13.50 -23.45 22.21
CA PRO A 34 -14.69 -23.14 23.01
C PRO A 34 -15.89 -22.78 22.13
N LYS A 35 -17.09 -23.25 22.53
CA LYS A 35 -18.34 -22.89 21.83
C LYS A 35 -18.49 -21.37 21.68
N GLY A 36 -19.00 -20.94 20.53
CA GLY A 36 -19.13 -19.52 20.18
C GLY A 36 -17.82 -18.80 19.84
N LYS A 37 -16.70 -19.52 19.71
CA LYS A 37 -15.39 -18.96 19.33
C LYS A 37 -14.81 -19.63 18.09
N GLY A 38 -13.83 -18.96 17.50
CA GLY A 38 -12.90 -19.50 16.51
C GLY A 38 -11.45 -19.15 16.87
N PHE A 39 -10.49 -19.82 16.25
CA PHE A 39 -9.08 -19.45 16.33
C PHE A 39 -8.70 -18.54 15.17
N VAL A 40 -7.89 -17.54 15.44
CA VAL A 40 -7.40 -16.57 14.45
C VAL A 40 -5.89 -16.59 14.44
N LYS A 41 -5.32 -16.83 13.25
CA LYS A 41 -3.91 -16.64 12.96
C LYS A 41 -3.75 -15.36 12.15
N ILE A 42 -2.81 -14.51 12.54
CA ILE A 42 -2.50 -13.28 11.81
C ILE A 42 -1.46 -13.60 10.74
N ASP A 43 -1.71 -13.14 9.52
CA ASP A 43 -0.80 -13.29 8.38
C ASP A 43 -0.51 -11.91 7.79
N LEU A 44 0.69 -11.40 8.05
CA LEU A 44 1.13 -10.07 7.63
C LEU A 44 2.14 -10.19 6.50
N ALA A 45 1.84 -9.50 5.39
CA ALA A 45 2.74 -9.41 4.25
C ALA A 45 3.05 -7.94 3.92
N PRO A 46 4.31 -7.49 4.01
CA PRO A 46 4.71 -6.19 3.50
C PRO A 46 4.88 -6.26 1.98
N GLU A 47 4.16 -5.42 1.26
CA GLU A 47 4.36 -5.22 -0.18
C GLU A 47 5.21 -3.97 -0.37
N VAL A 48 6.51 -4.21 -0.44
CA VAL A 48 7.49 -3.17 -0.72
C VAL A 48 7.38 -2.79 -2.20
N GLY A 49 7.00 -1.54 -2.45
CA GLY A 49 6.42 -1.10 -3.72
C GLY A 49 7.30 -0.14 -4.53
N PHE A 50 8.46 0.28 -4.02
CA PHE A 50 9.32 1.17 -4.78
C PHE A 50 9.91 0.38 -5.95
N GLN A 51 9.33 0.57 -7.14
CA GLN A 51 9.81 -0.04 -8.39
C GLN A 51 11.25 0.39 -8.74
N THR A 52 11.84 1.33 -8.01
CA THR A 52 13.17 1.88 -8.28
C THR A 52 14.22 1.32 -7.33
N LYS A 53 15.43 1.05 -7.84
CA LYS A 53 16.61 0.60 -7.05
C LYS A 53 17.09 1.61 -5.99
N ALA A 54 16.40 2.72 -5.80
CA ALA A 54 16.88 3.88 -5.07
C ALA A 54 16.42 3.94 -3.60
N VAL A 55 15.65 2.95 -3.14
CA VAL A 55 15.16 2.82 -1.75
C VAL A 55 15.64 1.50 -1.17
N ASP A 56 16.31 1.56 -0.01
CA ASP A 56 16.59 0.38 0.78
C ASP A 56 15.32 0.05 1.59
N GLU A 57 14.56 -0.93 1.10
CA GLU A 57 13.32 -1.35 1.73
C GLU A 57 13.53 -2.52 2.72
N SER A 58 14.78 -2.91 2.99
CA SER A 58 15.08 -4.10 3.80
C SER A 58 14.46 -4.02 5.20
N GLU A 59 14.43 -2.83 5.80
CA GLU A 59 13.80 -2.58 7.10
C GLU A 59 12.29 -2.87 7.11
N TYR A 60 11.59 -2.58 6.02
CA TYR A 60 10.13 -2.77 5.93
C TYR A 60 9.74 -4.22 5.59
N LYS A 61 10.70 -5.07 5.25
CA LYS A 61 10.48 -6.52 5.03
C LYS A 61 10.41 -7.29 6.35
N ASP A 62 10.97 -6.75 7.43
CA ASP A 62 10.92 -7.40 8.74
C ASP A 62 9.57 -7.15 9.41
N VAL A 63 8.67 -8.14 9.24
CA VAL A 63 7.32 -8.11 9.81
C VAL A 63 7.30 -7.94 11.33
N ASN A 64 8.38 -8.32 12.02
CA ASN A 64 8.50 -8.22 13.48
C ASN A 64 8.42 -6.80 14.03
N ASN A 65 8.67 -5.80 13.18
CA ASN A 65 8.67 -4.38 13.55
C ASN A 65 7.32 -3.69 13.27
N TYR A 66 6.31 -4.44 12.84
CA TYR A 66 4.96 -3.92 12.60
C TYR A 66 4.15 -3.98 13.88
N THR A 67 3.48 -2.88 14.20
CA THR A 67 2.39 -2.84 15.17
C THR A 67 1.15 -3.46 14.53
N VAL A 68 0.52 -4.40 15.24
CA VAL A 68 -0.68 -5.11 14.83
C VAL A 68 -1.82 -4.76 15.76
N GLN A 69 -2.93 -4.33 15.17
CA GLN A 69 -4.17 -3.98 15.84
C GLN A 69 -5.32 -4.82 15.31
N VAL A 70 -6.10 -5.40 16.22
CA VAL A 70 -7.35 -6.08 15.88
C VAL A 70 -8.47 -5.51 16.71
N PHE A 71 -9.58 -5.19 16.07
CA PHE A 71 -10.79 -4.68 16.71
C PHE A 71 -12.04 -5.19 15.99
N LYS A 72 -13.20 -5.14 16.65
CA LYS A 72 -14.47 -5.49 16.02
C LYS A 72 -14.86 -4.44 14.98
N SER A 73 -15.45 -4.85 13.85
CA SER A 73 -15.91 -3.90 12.83
C SER A 73 -16.85 -2.85 13.44
N GLY A 74 -16.53 -1.56 13.23
CA GLY A 74 -17.25 -0.43 13.82
C GLY A 74 -16.88 -0.09 15.28
N GLN A 75 -15.82 -0.69 15.83
CA GLN A 75 -15.32 -0.45 17.20
C GLN A 75 -13.80 -0.20 17.22
N GLU A 76 -13.33 0.74 16.39
CA GLU A 76 -11.89 1.06 16.21
C GLU A 76 -11.14 1.38 17.51
N GLU A 77 -11.80 2.02 18.46
CA GLU A 77 -11.20 2.38 19.75
C GLU A 77 -11.06 1.18 20.71
N ASN A 78 -11.78 0.08 20.47
CA ASN A 78 -11.78 -1.10 21.34
C ASN A 78 -10.82 -2.17 20.79
N LEU A 79 -9.53 -1.91 20.99
CA LEU A 79 -8.45 -2.80 20.54
C LEU A 79 -8.42 -4.09 21.36
N ILE A 80 -8.56 -5.22 20.67
CA ILE A 80 -8.47 -6.57 21.23
C ILE A 80 -7.03 -7.06 21.20
N ILE A 81 -6.31 -6.72 20.14
CA ILE A 81 -4.87 -6.94 19.98
C ILE A 81 -4.27 -5.57 19.67
N ASN A 82 -3.14 -5.24 20.31
CA ASN A 82 -2.33 -4.06 20.05
C ASN A 82 -0.90 -4.31 20.52
N ASP A 83 -0.09 -4.94 19.68
CA ASP A 83 1.30 -5.28 20.00
C ASP A 83 2.14 -5.36 18.73
N LEU A 84 3.46 -5.46 18.88
CA LEU A 84 4.37 -5.77 17.78
C LEU A 84 4.16 -7.21 17.30
N TYR A 85 4.31 -7.43 16.00
CA TYR A 85 4.12 -8.75 15.38
C TYR A 85 4.94 -9.86 16.07
N LYS A 86 6.17 -9.56 16.48
CA LYS A 86 7.07 -10.50 17.18
C LYS A 86 6.58 -10.94 18.56
N ASN A 87 5.67 -10.18 19.16
CA ASN A 87 5.10 -10.45 20.48
C ASN A 87 3.74 -11.16 20.38
N LEU A 88 3.24 -11.40 19.16
CA LEU A 88 1.95 -12.03 18.96
C LEU A 88 1.99 -13.51 19.34
N GLU A 89 0.86 -14.00 19.85
CA GLU A 89 0.61 -15.42 20.01
C GLU A 89 0.43 -16.08 18.64
N GLU A 90 0.72 -17.38 18.54
CA GLU A 90 0.54 -18.13 17.29
C GLU A 90 -0.92 -18.10 16.82
N LYS A 91 -1.87 -18.14 17.77
CA LYS A 91 -3.32 -18.17 17.53
C LYS A 91 -4.07 -17.47 18.65
N TYR A 92 -5.09 -16.69 18.28
CA TYR A 92 -5.98 -15.99 19.21
C TYR A 92 -7.37 -16.64 19.24
N SER A 93 -7.95 -16.85 20.43
CA SER A 93 -9.32 -17.33 20.59
C SER A 93 -10.31 -16.18 20.66
N LEU A 94 -10.97 -15.88 19.54
CA LEU A 94 -11.93 -14.77 19.43
C LEU A 94 -13.37 -15.27 19.34
N ASN A 95 -14.32 -14.45 19.81
CA ASN A 95 -15.74 -14.74 19.63
C ASN A 95 -16.12 -14.66 18.14
N VAL A 96 -17.16 -15.40 17.73
CA VAL A 96 -17.72 -15.29 16.38
C VAL A 96 -18.12 -13.85 16.08
N GLY A 97 -17.77 -13.37 14.89
CA GLY A 97 -18.08 -12.01 14.46
C GLY A 97 -17.16 -11.48 13.36
N ASN A 98 -17.40 -10.22 12.99
CA ASN A 98 -16.60 -9.49 12.01
C ASN A 98 -15.60 -8.57 12.71
N TYR A 99 -14.37 -8.60 12.19
CA TYR A 99 -13.23 -7.89 12.75
C TYR A 99 -12.45 -7.18 11.65
N VAL A 100 -11.62 -6.24 12.08
CA VAL A 100 -10.67 -5.55 11.22
C VAL A 100 -9.28 -5.78 11.82
N LEU A 101 -8.36 -6.19 10.95
CA LEU A 101 -6.94 -6.29 11.21
C LEU A 101 -6.26 -5.09 10.55
N LYS A 102 -5.58 -4.27 11.36
CA LYS A 102 -4.75 -3.17 10.92
C LYS A 102 -3.31 -3.46 11.32
N ALA A 103 -2.38 -3.26 10.40
CA ALA A 103 -0.96 -3.39 10.68
C ALA A 103 -0.18 -2.23 10.09
N PHE A 104 0.82 -1.74 10.82
CA PHE A 104 1.63 -0.61 10.37
C PHE A 104 3.01 -0.53 11.01
N THR A 105 3.93 0.15 10.34
CA THR A 105 5.23 0.56 10.90
C THR A 105 5.57 1.98 10.43
N GLY A 106 6.40 2.69 11.19
CA GLY A 106 6.62 4.12 11.04
C GLY A 106 5.47 4.98 11.59
N GLU A 107 5.57 6.29 11.38
CA GLU A 107 4.56 7.26 11.84
C GLU A 107 3.76 7.83 10.66
N ASP A 108 2.43 7.91 10.81
CA ASP A 108 1.56 8.50 9.79
C ASP A 108 1.68 10.04 9.81
N LYS A 109 2.62 10.56 9.03
CA LYS A 109 2.90 12.00 8.88
C LYS A 109 2.64 12.46 7.45
N PRO A 110 2.19 13.72 7.25
CA PRO A 110 2.11 14.31 5.90
C PRO A 110 3.45 14.32 5.16
N VAL A 111 4.55 14.56 5.90
CA VAL A 111 5.92 14.55 5.38
C VAL A 111 6.85 13.92 6.41
N SER A 112 7.76 13.05 5.95
CA SER A 112 8.79 12.41 6.77
C SER A 112 10.16 12.51 6.09
N SER A 113 11.21 12.78 6.87
CA SER A 113 12.60 12.85 6.39
C SER A 113 13.43 11.60 6.70
N ASP A 114 12.82 10.61 7.33
CA ASP A 114 13.54 9.48 7.94
C ASP A 114 12.94 8.14 7.48
N VAL A 115 11.77 7.81 8.02
CA VAL A 115 11.12 6.51 7.82
C VAL A 115 9.82 6.67 7.03
N LEU A 116 9.53 5.69 6.17
CA LEU A 116 8.26 5.54 5.44
C LEU A 116 7.18 5.01 6.38
N TYR A 117 5.96 5.49 6.19
CA TYR A 117 4.80 4.85 6.81
C TYR A 117 4.30 3.73 5.91
N PHE A 118 4.38 2.49 6.41
CA PHE A 118 3.76 1.32 5.79
C PHE A 118 2.53 0.95 6.60
N SER A 119 1.40 0.78 5.92
CA SER A 119 0.16 0.35 6.59
C SER A 119 -0.71 -0.51 5.70
N GLY A 120 -1.53 -1.33 6.34
CA GLY A 120 -2.51 -2.20 5.71
C GLY A 120 -3.70 -2.39 6.64
N GLU A 121 -4.88 -2.53 6.06
CA GLU A 121 -6.10 -2.81 6.78
C GLU A 121 -6.95 -3.81 6.00
N ALA A 122 -7.46 -4.83 6.69
CA ALA A 122 -8.26 -5.89 6.08
C ALA A 122 -9.34 -6.38 7.04
N ALA A 123 -10.55 -6.60 6.52
CA ALA A 123 -11.64 -7.20 7.26
C ALA A 123 -11.55 -8.73 7.23
N PHE A 124 -11.90 -9.38 8.34
CA PHE A 124 -11.99 -10.84 8.43
C PHE A 124 -13.14 -11.29 9.33
N GLU A 125 -13.60 -12.52 9.13
CA GLU A 125 -14.73 -13.12 9.85
C GLU A 125 -14.26 -14.31 10.69
N VAL A 126 -14.60 -14.31 11.97
CA VAL A 126 -14.35 -15.44 12.89
C VAL A 126 -15.56 -16.36 12.87
N LYS A 127 -15.34 -17.65 12.56
CA LYS A 127 -16.38 -18.68 12.48
C LYS A 127 -16.28 -19.68 13.61
N GLU A 128 -17.42 -20.17 14.07
CA GLU A 128 -17.49 -21.10 15.20
C GLU A 128 -16.75 -22.40 14.90
N GLY A 129 -15.88 -22.82 15.82
CA GLY A 129 -15.15 -24.08 15.73
C GLY A 129 -14.17 -24.15 14.56
N LYS A 130 -13.83 -23.01 13.96
CA LYS A 130 -12.88 -22.94 12.83
C LYS A 130 -11.64 -22.15 13.19
N GLU A 131 -10.55 -22.52 12.52
CA GLU A 131 -9.36 -21.69 12.41
C GLU A 131 -9.48 -20.80 11.17
N VAL A 132 -9.15 -19.52 11.32
CA VAL A 132 -9.17 -18.52 10.27
C VAL A 132 -7.80 -17.85 10.21
N THR A 133 -7.23 -17.78 9.02
CA THR A 133 -6.06 -16.94 8.76
C THR A 133 -6.55 -15.56 8.33
N ALA A 134 -6.16 -14.51 9.05
CA ALA A 134 -6.50 -13.13 8.78
C ALA A 134 -5.33 -12.45 8.05
N PRO A 135 -5.42 -12.26 6.72
CA PRO A 135 -4.36 -11.65 5.93
C PRO A 135 -4.41 -10.11 6.02
N VAL A 136 -3.26 -9.48 6.06
CA VAL A 136 -3.12 -8.03 5.86
C VAL A 136 -1.89 -7.74 5.00
N ILE A 137 -2.08 -6.90 3.98
CA ILE A 137 -0.99 -6.45 3.10
C ILE A 137 -0.67 -5.00 3.45
N CYS A 138 0.56 -4.74 3.89
CA CYS A 138 1.02 -3.40 4.20
C CYS A 138 1.73 -2.78 3.01
N LYS A 139 1.33 -1.57 2.61
CA LYS A 139 1.91 -0.79 1.49
C LYS A 139 2.41 0.56 2.01
N PRO A 140 3.40 1.20 1.36
CA PRO A 140 3.76 2.57 1.68
C PRO A 140 2.61 3.52 1.36
N SER A 141 2.43 4.57 2.16
CA SER A 141 1.42 5.62 1.92
C SER A 141 1.97 6.87 1.22
N SER A 142 3.27 6.87 0.90
CA SER A 142 4.00 8.07 0.52
C SER A 142 4.79 7.88 -0.77
N ALA A 143 4.95 8.97 -1.52
CA ALA A 143 5.91 9.07 -2.61
C ALA A 143 7.24 9.63 -2.07
N ARG A 144 8.35 9.21 -2.66
CA ARG A 144 9.69 9.71 -2.33
C ARG A 144 10.06 10.84 -3.28
N ILE A 145 10.34 12.02 -2.75
CA ILE A 145 10.81 13.16 -3.54
C ILE A 145 12.21 13.51 -3.08
N ASN A 146 13.15 13.65 -4.02
CA ASN A 146 14.50 14.13 -3.77
C ASN A 146 14.77 15.35 -4.65
N VAL A 147 15.13 16.48 -4.04
CA VAL A 147 15.46 17.71 -4.77
C VAL A 147 16.95 17.97 -4.65
N VAL A 148 17.59 18.18 -5.80
CA VAL A 148 18.99 18.51 -5.93
C VAL A 148 19.12 19.87 -6.62
N PHE A 149 19.79 20.81 -5.96
CA PHE A 149 20.16 22.08 -6.56
C PHE A 149 21.55 21.97 -7.17
N ASP A 150 21.71 22.42 -8.42
CA ASP A 150 23.02 22.50 -9.05
C ASP A 150 23.89 23.55 -8.33
N PRO A 151 25.18 23.29 -8.06
CA PRO A 151 26.06 24.26 -7.40
C PRO A 151 26.11 25.62 -8.08
N LYS A 152 25.91 25.67 -9.41
CA LYS A 152 25.88 26.93 -10.17
C LYS A 152 24.70 27.82 -9.80
N MET A 153 23.67 27.32 -9.14
CA MET A 153 22.56 28.14 -8.63
C MET A 153 23.10 29.30 -7.76
N ASP A 154 24.15 29.04 -6.98
CA ASP A 154 24.78 30.03 -6.09
C ASP A 154 25.54 31.12 -6.83
N GLU A 155 25.90 30.92 -8.10
CA GLU A 155 26.53 31.96 -8.91
C GLU A 155 25.53 33.09 -9.20
N TYR A 156 24.25 32.75 -9.40
CA TYR A 156 23.23 33.68 -9.90
C TYR A 156 22.16 34.09 -8.88
N PHE A 157 21.88 33.24 -7.89
CA PHE A 157 20.82 33.44 -6.91
C PHE A 157 21.42 33.57 -5.51
N SER A 158 20.88 34.49 -4.70
CA SER A 158 21.23 34.61 -3.29
C SER A 158 20.46 33.61 -2.42
N ASP A 159 19.27 33.21 -2.87
CA ASP A 159 18.45 32.19 -2.23
C ASP A 159 17.53 31.51 -3.26
N TYR A 160 17.09 30.29 -2.96
CA TYR A 160 16.16 29.50 -3.77
C TYR A 160 15.52 28.39 -2.95
N SER A 161 14.28 28.07 -3.29
CA SER A 161 13.52 26.99 -2.64
C SER A 161 12.45 26.41 -3.57
N LEU A 162 11.94 25.23 -3.21
CA LEU A 162 10.71 24.69 -3.77
C LEU A 162 9.64 24.66 -2.69
N LYS A 163 8.43 25.05 -3.04
CA LYS A 163 7.24 24.73 -2.26
C LYS A 163 6.59 23.49 -2.87
N ILE A 164 6.44 22.43 -2.07
CA ILE A 164 5.79 21.17 -2.45
C ILE A 164 4.45 21.09 -1.70
N GLU A 165 3.39 20.86 -2.46
CA GLU A 165 2.01 20.85 -1.99
C GLU A 165 1.33 19.53 -2.36
N THR A 166 0.96 18.76 -1.32
CA THR A 166 0.11 17.57 -1.38
C THR A 166 -1.18 17.81 -0.60
N GLU A 167 -2.19 16.97 -0.83
CA GLU A 167 -3.46 17.00 -0.09
C GLU A 167 -3.24 16.76 1.40
N ALA A 168 -2.35 15.83 1.77
CA ALA A 168 -2.06 15.47 3.15
C ALA A 168 -1.47 16.62 3.98
N GLN A 169 -0.86 17.60 3.32
CA GLN A 169 -0.24 18.75 3.99
C GLN A 169 -1.20 19.91 4.23
N LYS A 170 -2.39 19.92 3.60
CA LYS A 170 -3.29 21.07 3.67
C LYS A 170 -3.73 21.38 5.11
N PRO A 171 -3.88 22.68 5.46
CA PRO A 171 -3.69 23.87 4.61
C PRO A 171 -2.24 24.36 4.49
N SER A 172 -1.27 23.61 5.04
CA SER A 172 0.16 23.94 4.99
C SER A 172 0.84 23.45 3.71
N SER A 173 2.13 23.76 3.56
CA SER A 173 2.98 23.27 2.48
C SER A 173 4.38 22.99 3.01
N PHE A 174 5.16 22.21 2.28
CA PHE A 174 6.56 21.97 2.63
C PHE A 174 7.47 22.87 1.80
N VAL A 175 8.36 23.59 2.48
CA VAL A 175 9.39 24.39 1.82
C VAL A 175 10.69 23.61 1.83
N TRP A 176 11.09 23.14 0.65
CA TRP A 176 12.41 22.60 0.40
C TRP A 176 13.39 23.77 0.22
N ALA A 177 14.02 24.18 1.31
CA ALA A 177 15.01 25.25 1.31
C ALA A 177 16.30 24.78 0.65
N LYS A 178 17.14 25.74 0.23
CA LYS A 178 18.49 25.48 -0.28
C LYS A 178 19.33 24.53 0.59
N ALA A 179 19.20 24.62 1.90
CA ALA A 179 19.95 23.80 2.87
C ALA A 179 19.30 22.43 3.16
N THR A 180 18.08 22.19 2.67
CA THR A 180 17.37 20.94 2.87
C THR A 180 18.02 19.83 2.04
N VAL A 181 18.35 18.72 2.70
CA VAL A 181 19.04 17.57 2.11
C VAL A 181 18.22 16.29 2.24
N GLY A 182 18.54 15.33 1.39
CA GLY A 182 18.02 13.96 1.46
C GLY A 182 16.87 13.72 0.49
N PRO A 183 16.42 12.46 0.35
CA PRO A 183 15.04 12.20 -0.04
C PRO A 183 14.09 12.51 1.12
N MET A 184 12.87 12.92 0.80
CA MET A 184 11.77 13.05 1.75
C MET A 184 10.56 12.28 1.26
N TYR A 185 9.73 11.83 2.18
CA TYR A 185 8.54 11.04 1.90
C TYR A 185 7.32 11.90 2.11
N PHE A 186 6.53 12.07 1.05
CA PHE A 186 5.31 12.87 1.03
C PHE A 186 4.11 11.94 0.94
N LYS A 187 3.21 12.01 1.92
CA LYS A 187 1.96 11.27 1.87
C LYS A 187 1.12 11.77 0.70
N VAL A 188 0.72 10.85 -0.18
CA VAL A 188 -0.06 11.17 -1.39
C VAL A 188 -1.15 10.13 -1.59
N GLY A 189 -2.26 10.55 -2.19
CA GLY A 189 -3.26 9.65 -2.76
C GLY A 189 -2.80 9.01 -4.06
N ASN A 190 -3.58 8.06 -4.58
CA ASN A 190 -3.31 7.46 -5.88
C ASN A 190 -3.54 8.50 -7.00
N GLN A 191 -2.56 8.67 -7.89
CA GLN A 191 -2.56 9.64 -8.99
C GLN A 191 -2.86 11.07 -8.53
N GLU A 192 -2.37 11.45 -7.35
CA GLU A 192 -2.52 12.80 -6.81
C GLU A 192 -1.73 13.82 -7.63
N LYS A 193 -2.33 14.99 -7.85
CA LYS A 193 -1.64 16.13 -8.48
C LYS A 193 -0.85 16.92 -7.44
N VAL A 194 0.45 16.66 -7.37
CA VAL A 194 1.38 17.37 -6.50
C VAL A 194 1.89 18.63 -7.20
N GLN A 195 1.66 19.80 -6.58
CA GLN A 195 2.14 21.08 -7.10
C GLN A 195 3.53 21.38 -6.54
N VAL A 196 4.43 21.80 -7.42
CA VAL A 196 5.79 22.23 -7.09
C VAL A 196 6.01 23.63 -7.62
N THR A 197 6.19 24.59 -6.72
CA THR A 197 6.45 25.99 -7.04
C THR A 197 7.90 26.33 -6.74
N VAL A 198 8.64 26.80 -7.75
CA VAL A 198 10.03 27.24 -7.60
C VAL A 198 10.06 28.72 -7.23
N SER A 199 10.76 29.05 -6.15
CA SER A 199 10.99 30.41 -5.66
C SER A 199 12.47 30.76 -5.74
N LEU A 200 12.78 31.97 -6.24
CA LEU A 200 14.15 32.43 -6.51
C LEU A 200 14.36 33.84 -5.98
N THR A 201 15.46 34.05 -5.26
CA THR A 201 15.94 35.36 -4.86
C THR A 201 17.19 35.70 -5.66
N LYS A 202 17.10 36.75 -6.47
CA LYS A 202 18.09 37.14 -7.48
C LYS A 202 19.25 37.91 -6.85
N LYS A 203 20.47 37.74 -7.38
CA LYS A 203 21.55 38.71 -7.19
C LYS A 203 21.37 39.92 -8.14
N GLU A 204 22.04 41.03 -7.87
CA GLU A 204 21.91 42.25 -8.67
C GLU A 204 22.12 41.98 -10.17
N ASN A 205 21.33 42.65 -11.03
CA ASN A 205 21.33 42.52 -12.50
C ASN A 205 20.85 41.17 -13.08
N VAL A 206 20.31 40.26 -12.28
CA VAL A 206 19.69 39.02 -12.76
C VAL A 206 18.18 39.21 -12.99
N LYS A 207 17.67 38.82 -14.17
CA LYS A 207 16.23 38.69 -14.45
C LYS A 207 15.89 37.20 -14.57
N ALA A 208 15.10 36.65 -13.64
CA ALA A 208 14.61 35.27 -13.64
C ALA A 208 13.17 35.19 -13.13
N GLU A 209 12.41 34.16 -13.48
CA GLU A 209 11.05 33.96 -12.96
C GLU A 209 10.94 32.56 -12.38
N GLY A 210 10.21 32.44 -11.27
CA GLY A 210 9.81 31.15 -10.72
C GLY A 210 8.92 30.40 -11.69
N THR A 211 8.75 29.10 -11.49
CA THR A 211 7.87 28.28 -12.32
C THR A 211 7.04 27.38 -11.43
N VAL A 212 5.79 27.15 -11.82
CA VAL A 212 4.93 26.15 -11.21
C VAL A 212 4.89 24.94 -12.13
N LYS A 213 5.14 23.76 -11.57
CA LYS A 213 4.95 22.47 -12.23
C LYS A 213 3.99 21.61 -11.42
N THR A 214 3.31 20.70 -12.09
CA THR A 214 2.43 19.72 -11.46
C THR A 214 2.91 18.33 -11.89
N TYR A 215 3.00 17.43 -10.91
CA TYR A 215 3.35 16.03 -11.12
C TYR A 215 2.20 15.15 -10.64
N THR A 216 1.96 14.06 -11.32
CA THR A 216 1.00 13.04 -10.87
C THR A 216 1.80 11.96 -10.13
N LEU A 217 1.56 11.82 -8.83
CA LEU A 217 2.25 10.86 -7.97
C LEU A 217 1.26 9.95 -7.26
N SER A 218 1.66 8.70 -7.08
CA SER A 218 1.01 7.68 -6.28
C SER A 218 1.93 7.26 -5.13
N PRO A 219 1.40 6.60 -4.08
CA PRO A 219 2.25 5.94 -3.09
C PRO A 219 3.25 4.99 -3.78
N ALA A 220 4.46 4.90 -3.22
CA ALA A 220 5.60 4.17 -3.77
C ALA A 220 6.26 4.77 -5.04
N ASP A 221 5.75 5.88 -5.58
CA ASP A 221 6.47 6.59 -6.64
C ASP A 221 7.74 7.25 -6.11
N ALA A 222 8.73 7.42 -6.99
CA ALA A 222 9.96 8.15 -6.70
C ALA A 222 10.18 9.26 -7.74
N LEU A 223 10.36 10.48 -7.27
CA LEU A 223 10.60 11.67 -8.09
C LEU A 223 11.94 12.33 -7.70
N LYS A 224 12.83 12.49 -8.68
CA LYS A 224 14.07 13.25 -8.50
C LYS A 224 14.02 14.54 -9.31
N LEU A 225 14.09 15.67 -8.62
CA LEU A 225 14.08 17.00 -9.22
C LEU A 225 15.50 17.57 -9.19
N THR A 226 16.03 17.95 -10.35
CA THR A 226 17.31 18.67 -10.42
C THR A 226 17.10 20.07 -10.98
N LEU A 227 17.45 21.10 -10.19
CA LEU A 227 17.29 22.50 -10.59
C LEU A 227 18.64 23.08 -11.03
N LYS A 228 18.69 23.54 -12.28
CA LYS A 228 19.89 24.09 -12.92
C LYS A 228 19.63 25.48 -13.49
N PRO A 229 20.54 26.46 -13.30
CA PRO A 229 20.45 27.71 -14.02
C PRO A 229 20.72 27.48 -15.51
N VAL A 230 20.01 28.20 -16.39
CA VAL A 230 20.23 28.17 -17.84
C VAL A 230 20.42 29.59 -18.35
N VAL A 231 21.52 29.84 -19.06
CA VAL A 231 21.81 31.13 -19.68
C VAL A 231 21.53 31.03 -21.17
N ASN A 232 20.56 31.80 -21.68
CA ASN A 232 20.24 31.87 -23.10
C ASN A 232 20.33 33.32 -23.60
N ASN A 233 21.27 33.58 -24.52
CA ASN A 233 21.45 34.88 -25.18
C ASN A 233 21.49 36.09 -24.22
N GLY A 234 22.17 35.97 -23.07
CA GLY A 234 22.30 37.05 -22.08
C GLY A 234 21.13 37.18 -21.09
N ASN A 235 20.03 36.43 -21.28
CA ASN A 235 18.96 36.27 -20.28
C ASN A 235 19.21 35.00 -19.45
N LEU A 236 19.09 35.11 -18.12
CA LEU A 236 19.20 33.99 -17.20
C LEU A 236 17.82 33.39 -16.92
N GLY A 237 17.59 32.15 -17.33
CA GLY A 237 16.45 31.33 -16.93
C GLY A 237 16.86 30.21 -15.97
N ILE A 238 15.90 29.36 -15.61
CA ILE A 238 16.15 28.08 -14.93
C ILE A 238 15.61 26.97 -15.81
N SER A 239 16.39 25.91 -15.99
CA SER A 239 15.86 24.63 -16.46
C SER A 239 15.69 23.71 -15.27
N ILE A 240 14.46 23.25 -15.10
CA ILE A 240 14.15 22.13 -14.21
C ILE A 240 14.31 20.88 -15.06
N THR A 241 15.46 20.22 -14.92
CA THR A 241 15.67 18.90 -15.54
C THR A 241 15.10 17.87 -14.60
N ILE A 242 14.08 17.16 -15.07
CA ILE A 242 13.44 16.10 -14.31
C ILE A 242 14.06 14.80 -14.82
N GLU A 243 14.74 14.08 -13.93
CA GLU A 243 15.01 12.68 -14.16
C GLU A 243 13.82 11.93 -13.58
N GLU A 244 12.79 11.72 -14.40
CA GLU A 244 11.77 10.74 -14.10
C GLU A 244 12.47 9.39 -14.20
N THR A 245 12.98 8.87 -13.08
CA THR A 245 13.34 7.45 -13.01
C THR A 245 12.06 6.65 -12.88
N THR A 246 11.14 6.82 -13.83
CA THR A 246 10.02 5.91 -14.02
C THR A 246 10.65 4.59 -14.44
N VAL A 247 10.49 3.56 -13.62
CA VAL A 247 10.59 2.22 -14.17
C VAL A 247 9.37 2.07 -15.07
N ASP A 248 9.60 2.15 -16.37
CA ASP A 248 8.63 1.75 -17.38
C ASP A 248 8.20 0.32 -17.06
N HIS A 249 6.91 0.13 -16.78
CA HIS A 249 6.31 -1.20 -16.88
C HIS A 249 6.06 -1.48 -18.37
N PRO A 250 6.63 -2.53 -18.98
CA PRO A 250 6.15 -3.00 -20.27
C PRO A 250 4.69 -3.42 -20.07
N VAL A 251 3.77 -2.70 -20.71
CA VAL A 251 2.40 -3.18 -20.87
C VAL A 251 2.46 -4.20 -22.00
N ASP A 252 2.39 -5.48 -21.67
CA ASP A 252 2.13 -6.53 -22.66
C ASP A 252 0.72 -6.32 -23.21
N ILE A 253 0.61 -5.67 -24.36
CA ILE A 253 -0.61 -5.67 -25.15
C ILE A 253 -0.68 -7.04 -25.83
N VAL A 254 -1.45 -7.96 -25.25
CA VAL A 254 -1.89 -9.15 -25.96
C VAL A 254 -2.86 -8.70 -27.05
N ILE A 255 -2.39 -8.68 -28.30
CA ILE A 255 -3.26 -8.55 -29.48
C ILE A 255 -4.08 -9.84 -29.55
N PRO A 256 -5.42 -9.82 -29.48
CA PRO A 256 -6.23 -11.01 -29.72
C PRO A 256 -5.92 -11.53 -31.13
N GLY A 257 -5.57 -12.81 -31.23
CA GLY A 257 -5.15 -13.48 -32.46
C GLY A 257 -6.24 -13.65 -33.52
N ASP A 258 -7.22 -12.75 -33.60
CA ASP A 258 -8.29 -12.77 -34.60
C ASP A 258 -8.19 -11.56 -35.53
N TRP A 259 -7.03 -11.43 -36.18
CA TRP A 259 -6.91 -10.79 -37.47
C TRP A 259 -6.31 -11.83 -38.43
N VAL A 260 -7.20 -12.63 -39.00
CA VAL A 260 -6.96 -13.37 -40.27
C VAL A 260 -7.12 -12.38 -41.41
#